data_AF-A0A2W4QTN9-F1
#
_entry.id   AF-A0A2W4QTN9-F1
#
_cell.length_a   1.000
_cell.length_b   1.000
_cell.length_c   1.000
_cell.angle_alpha   90.00
_cell.angle_beta   90.00
_cell.angle_gamma   90.00
#
_symmetry.space_group_name_H-M   'P 1'
#
loop_
_entity.id
_entity.type
_entity.pdbx_description
1 polymer ?
#
loop_
_entity_poly.entity_id
_entity_poly.type
_entity_poly.pdbx_seq_one_letter_code
_entity_poly.pdbx_strand_id
1 'polypeptide(L)'
;MLPAYRGRGIAARLISALEAEAGLPLYLLCRDRMEPYYRRFGFRRISFFAAPVALKLKLLPVLPFRLFGLRVIVMVKEQESAT
;
A
#
# COMPACT_ATOMS: atom_id res chain seq x y z
N MET A 1 3.55 13.45 4.83
CA MET A 1 3.21 14.74 4.20
C MET A 1 3.01 15.79 5.28
N LEU A 2 3.77 16.89 5.21
CA LEU A 2 3.62 18.03 6.11
C LEU A 2 2.18 18.58 6.02
N PRO A 3 1.54 18.97 7.15
CA PRO A 3 0.14 19.41 7.16
C PRO A 3 -0.19 20.52 6.15
N ALA A 4 0.72 21.48 5.97
CA ALA A 4 0.55 22.62 5.05
C ALA A 4 0.36 22.24 3.56
N TYR A 5 0.74 21.02 3.18
CA TYR A 5 0.67 20.54 1.79
C TYR A 5 -0.51 19.60 1.54
N ARG A 6 -1.32 19.28 2.56
CA ARG A 6 -2.50 18.41 2.41
C ARG A 6 -3.57 19.06 1.53
N GLY A 7 -4.46 18.24 0.96
CA GLY A 7 -5.56 18.71 0.10
C GLY A 7 -5.15 19.17 -1.31
N ARG A 8 -3.85 19.16 -1.65
CA ARG A 8 -3.33 19.63 -2.94
C ARG A 8 -3.13 18.54 -3.99
N GLY A 9 -3.62 17.32 -3.75
CA GLY A 9 -3.45 16.18 -4.67
C GLY A 9 -2.01 15.67 -4.84
N ILE A 10 -1.03 16.19 -4.11
CA ILE A 10 0.40 15.81 -4.25
C ILE A 10 0.61 14.30 -4.03
N ALA A 11 -0.03 13.71 -3.02
CA ALA A 11 0.08 12.27 -2.77
C ALA A 11 -0.48 11.44 -3.94
N ALA A 12 -1.56 11.90 -4.59
CA ALA A 12 -2.11 11.24 -5.76
C ALA A 12 -1.15 11.32 -6.94
N ARG A 13 -0.57 12.50 -7.21
CA ARG A 13 0.42 12.70 -8.27
C ARG A 13 1.68 11.84 -8.06
N LEU A 14 2.16 11.75 -6.82
CA LEU A 14 3.30 10.89 -6.48
C LEU A 14 2.98 9.42 -6.71
N ILE A 15 1.79 8.95 -6.30
CA ILE A 15 1.37 7.56 -6.54
C ILE A 15 1.29 7.29 -8.04
N SER A 16 0.63 8.15 -8.81
CA SER A 16 0.52 7.96 -10.27
C SER A 16 1.88 7.95 -10.97
N ALA A 17 2.81 8.81 -10.55
CA ALA A 17 4.17 8.81 -11.10
C ALA A 17 4.92 7.51 -10.77
N LEU A 18 4.85 7.06 -9.51
CA LEU A 18 5.46 5.80 -9.08
C LEU A 18 4.82 4.59 -9.78
N GLU A 19 3.52 4.60 -10.00
CA GLU A 19 2.81 3.54 -10.72
C GLU A 19 3.16 3.51 -12.21
N ALA A 20 3.42 4.66 -12.82
CA ALA A 20 3.83 4.73 -14.23
C ALA A 20 5.26 4.23 -14.45
N GLU A 21 6.13 4.40 -13.45
CA GLU A 21 7.53 3.94 -13.50
C GLU A 21 7.66 2.46 -13.09
N ALA A 22 6.85 2.01 -12.13
CA ALA A 22 6.94 0.67 -11.61
C ALA A 22 6.14 -0.34 -12.46
N GLY A 23 6.71 -1.53 -12.65
CA GLY A 23 5.98 -2.67 -13.19
C GLY A 23 4.93 -3.21 -12.21
N LEU A 24 3.92 -3.88 -12.74
CA LEU A 24 2.91 -4.60 -11.95
C LEU A 24 3.32 -6.09 -11.79
N PRO A 25 2.92 -6.78 -10.71
CA PRO A 25 2.08 -6.30 -9.61
C PRO A 25 2.82 -5.41 -8.58
N LEU A 26 2.12 -4.38 -8.09
CA LEU A 26 2.64 -3.47 -7.06
C LEU A 26 2.06 -3.82 -5.69
N TYR A 27 2.93 -4.04 -4.71
CA TYR A 27 2.55 -4.29 -3.32
C TYR A 27 2.86 -3.09 -2.44
N LEU A 28 1.95 -2.77 -1.51
CA LEU A 28 2.20 -1.76 -0.49
C LEU A 28 1.76 -2.21 0.89
N LEU A 29 2.42 -1.63 1.89
CA LEU A 29 2.05 -1.74 3.29
C LEU A 29 1.48 -0.40 3.73
N CYS A 30 0.26 -0.40 4.27
CA CYS A 30 -0.36 0.81 4.78
C CYS A 30 -1.11 0.56 6.07
N ARG A 31 -1.45 1.63 6.79
CA ARG A 31 -2.37 1.54 7.93
C ARG A 31 -3.77 1.27 7.39
N ASP A 32 -4.55 0.46 8.09
CA ASP A 32 -5.93 0.11 7.77
C ASP A 32 -6.82 1.33 7.43
N ARG A 33 -6.68 2.43 8.17
CA ARG A 33 -7.40 3.70 7.92
C ARG A 33 -7.12 4.32 6.55
N MET A 34 -6.03 3.93 5.87
CA MET A 34 -5.68 4.40 4.53
C MET A 34 -6.20 3.47 3.43
N GLU A 35 -6.82 2.33 3.78
CA GLU A 35 -7.41 1.40 2.82
C GLU A 35 -8.35 2.11 1.83
N PRO A 36 -9.31 2.98 2.26
CA PRO A 36 -10.21 3.66 1.33
C PRO A 36 -9.50 4.64 0.38
N TYR A 37 -8.35 5.17 0.79
CA TYR A 37 -7.56 6.08 -0.04
C TYR A 37 -6.86 5.29 -1.16
N TYR A 38 -6.20 4.18 -0.84
CA TYR A 38 -5.48 3.37 -1.82
C TYR A 38 -6.41 2.58 -2.74
N ARG A 39 -7.63 2.20 -2.29
CA ARG A 39 -8.65 1.59 -3.16
C ARG A 39 -8.98 2.44 -4.39
N ARG A 40 -8.92 3.77 -4.28
CA ARG A 40 -9.17 4.71 -5.40
C ARG A 40 -8.15 4.58 -6.52
N PHE A 41 -6.97 4.04 -6.24
CA PHE A 41 -5.90 3.82 -7.22
C PHE A 41 -5.89 2.38 -7.77
N GLY A 42 -6.86 1.55 -7.40
CA GLY A 42 -6.95 0.15 -7.86
C GLY A 42 -6.26 -0.87 -6.96
N PHE A 43 -5.73 -0.45 -5.80
CA PHE A 43 -5.19 -1.40 -4.82
C PHE A 43 -6.31 -2.17 -4.13
N ARG A 44 -6.15 -3.48 -4.01
CA ARG A 44 -7.03 -4.37 -3.25
C ARG A 44 -6.29 -4.94 -2.05
N ARG A 45 -6.99 -5.09 -0.92
CA ARG A 45 -6.44 -5.69 0.28
C ARG A 45 -6.23 -7.18 0.07
N ILE A 46 -5.07 -7.68 0.50
CA ILE A 46 -4.76 -9.12 0.51
C ILE A 46 -4.44 -9.60 1.93
N SER A 47 -4.59 -10.91 2.13
CA SER A 47 -4.12 -11.54 3.36
C SER A 47 -2.60 -11.46 3.44
N PHE A 48 -2.07 -11.31 4.66
CA PHE A 48 -0.63 -11.37 4.92
C PHE A 48 0.00 -12.67 4.40
N PHE A 49 -0.75 -13.78 4.43
CA PHE A 49 -0.28 -15.07 3.92
C PHE A 49 -0.13 -15.11 2.40
N ALA A 50 -0.91 -14.30 1.67
CA ALA A 50 -0.79 -14.17 0.21
C ALA A 50 0.30 -13.17 -0.21
N ALA A 51 0.89 -12.44 0.72
CA ALA A 51 1.95 -11.48 0.42
C ALA A 51 3.28 -12.19 0.03
N PRO A 52 4.12 -11.55 -0.80
CA PRO A 52 5.45 -12.05 -1.11
C PRO A 52 6.32 -12.21 0.15
N VAL A 53 7.24 -13.18 0.13
CA VAL A 53 8.13 -13.49 1.27
C VAL A 53 8.96 -12.27 1.70
N ALA A 54 9.44 -11.48 0.73
CA ALA A 54 10.18 -10.25 1.00
C ALA A 54 9.37 -9.23 1.83
N LEU A 55 8.06 -9.11 1.56
CA LEU A 55 7.19 -8.23 2.35
C LEU A 55 6.90 -8.80 3.74
N LYS A 56 6.71 -10.12 3.84
CA LYS A 56 6.50 -10.80 5.13
C LYS A 56 7.68 -10.57 6.07
N LEU A 57 8.91 -10.67 5.57
CA LEU A 57 10.13 -10.43 6.34
C LEU A 57 10.19 -8.99 6.87
N LYS A 58 9.77 -8.01 6.05
CA LYS A 58 9.72 -6.59 6.43
C LYS A 58 8.64 -6.28 7.49
N LEU A 59 7.56 -7.06 7.51
CA LEU A 59 6.46 -6.94 8.47
C LEU A 59 6.73 -7.64 9.80
N LEU A 60 7.62 -8.63 9.82
CA LEU A 60 7.97 -9.41 11.02
C LEU A 60 8.36 -8.55 12.24
N PRO A 61 9.25 -7.52 12.12
CA PRO A 61 9.59 -6.66 13.26
C PRO A 61 8.46 -5.71 13.69
N VAL A 62 7.41 -5.53 12.88
CA VAL A 62 6.25 -4.66 13.19
C VAL A 62 5.14 -5.44 13.90
N LEU A 63 5.17 -6.78 13.91
CA LEU A 63 4.20 -7.60 14.63
C LEU A 63 4.02 -7.23 16.11
N PRO A 64 5.08 -7.02 16.92
CA PRO A 64 4.88 -6.60 18.32
C PRO A 64 4.19 -5.24 18.43
N PHE A 65 4.43 -4.30 17.50
CA PHE A 65 3.75 -3.01 17.43
C PHE A 65 2.28 -3.10 16.99
N ARG A 66 1.85 -4.24 16.44
CA ARG A 66 0.45 -4.48 16.07
C ARG A 66 -0.44 -4.59 17.31
N LEU A 67 0.09 -5.08 18.43
CA LEU A 67 -0.57 -5.08 19.75
C LEU A 67 -0.76 -3.67 20.31
N PHE A 68 0.10 -2.71 19.93
CA PHE A 68 0.02 -1.30 20.32
C PHE A 68 -0.91 -0.45 19.41
N GLY A 69 -1.83 -1.09 18.66
CA GLY A 69 -2.83 -0.38 17.84
C GLY A 69 -2.35 0.05 16.45
N LEU A 70 -1.15 -0.38 16.02
CA LEU A 70 -0.67 -0.16 14.66
C LEU A 70 -1.23 -1.23 13.70
N ARG A 71 -2.45 -1.05 13.22
CA ARG A 71 -3.07 -1.96 12.25
C ARG A 71 -2.52 -1.73 10.84
N VAL A 72 -1.46 -2.44 10.48
CA VAL A 72 -0.91 -2.45 9.12
C VAL A 72 -1.61 -3.53 8.30
N ILE A 73 -1.92 -3.24 7.04
CA ILE A 73 -2.47 -4.17 6.05
C ILE A 73 -1.56 -4.21 4.82
N VAL A 74 -1.70 -5.28 4.03
CA VAL A 74 -1.03 -5.41 2.73
C VAL A 74 -2.08 -5.20 1.65
N MET A 75 -1.72 -4.40 0.64
CA MET A 75 -2.55 -4.23 -0.55
C MET A 75 -1.72 -4.49 -1.81
N VAL A 76 -2.37 -4.97 -2.86
CA VAL A 76 -1.77 -5.23 -4.17
C VAL A 76 -2.56 -4.53 -5.26
N LYS A 77 -1.88 -4.04 -6.29
CA LYS A 77 -2.44 -3.67 -7.57
C LYS A 77 -1.88 -4.63 -8.61
N GLU A 78 -2.76 -5.39 -9.26
CA GLU A 78 -2.38 -6.42 -10.22
C GLU A 78 -2.07 -5.80 -11.59
N GLN A 79 -1.32 -6.53 -12.42
CA GLN A 79 -1.21 -6.20 -13.84
C GLN A 79 -2.56 -6.48 -14.49
N GLU A 80 -3.12 -5.50 -15.21
CA GLU A 80 -4.20 -5.80 -16.15
C GLU A 80 -3.59 -6.71 -17.20
N SER A 81 -3.95 -7.99 -17.18
CA SER A 81 -3.59 -8.95 -18.21
C SER A 81 -4.11 -8.43 -19.53
N ALA A 82 -3.23 -7.86 -20.36
CA ALA A 82 -3.51 -7.62 -21.76
C ALA A 82 -3.91 -8.98 -22.36
N THR A 83 -5.19 -9.11 -22.69
CA THR A 83 -5.74 -10.23 -23.45
C THR A 83 -5.74 -9.84 -24.92
#